data_AF-A0A7Y5WYM6-F1
#
_entry.id   AF-A0A7Y5WYM6-F1
#
_cell.length_a   1.000
_cell.length_b   1.000
_cell.length_c   1.000
_cell.angle_alpha   90.00
_cell.angle_beta   90.00
_cell.angle_gamma   90.00
#
_symmetry.space_group_name_H-M   'P 1'
#
loop_
_entity.id
_entity.type
_entity.pdbx_description
1 polymer ?
#
loop_
_entity_poly.entity_id
_entity_poly.type
_entity_poly.pdbx_seq_one_letter_code
_entity_poly.pdbx_strand_id
1 'polypeptide(L)'
;MAIDFRYRPPTSWTAISRPGERERTLVREDGALLYGYRRGTWLTYSFDRVVEFALAGAGRPEAVEQRTEDARGAIVVTTLRYPYAELELTMFRHARSDVVCWRITIGAVDELPAALHVEVFERARSFTSGPHGASARVYAVDAAKLEWWYDAQDQAAAEWRADDAELVLISDRRLAAAQPSGFRPVAAFATLQEHAGAGAVVEGVLALPLDGGRTGTRTCRWCWAEASTTCTR
;
A
#
# COMPACT_ATOMS: atom_id res chain seq x y z
N MET A 1 23.88 6.39 -13.08
CA MET A 1 22.81 6.50 -14.09
C MET A 1 21.82 7.54 -13.58
N ALA A 2 21.79 8.72 -14.19
CA ALA A 2 20.84 9.78 -13.87
C ALA A 2 19.56 9.55 -14.67
N ILE A 3 18.40 9.63 -14.02
CA ILE A 3 17.10 9.55 -14.69
C ILE A 3 16.80 10.95 -15.24
N ASP A 4 16.68 11.08 -16.57
CA ASP A 4 16.28 12.33 -17.24
C ASP A 4 14.75 12.39 -17.34
N PHE A 5 14.15 13.43 -16.78
CA PHE A 5 12.71 13.60 -16.66
C PHE A 5 12.04 14.22 -17.92
N ARG A 6 12.80 14.60 -18.96
CA ARG A 6 12.27 15.32 -20.14
C ARG A 6 11.73 14.44 -21.26
N TYR A 7 11.96 13.14 -21.21
CA TYR A 7 11.37 12.15 -22.11
C TYR A 7 10.53 11.20 -21.25
N ARG A 8 9.22 11.44 -21.10
CA ARG A 8 8.33 10.53 -20.35
C ARG A 8 7.87 9.38 -21.27
N PRO A 9 8.46 8.18 -21.20
CA PRO A 9 7.80 6.99 -21.75
C PRO A 9 6.49 6.72 -20.97
N PRO A 10 5.54 5.95 -21.54
CA PRO A 10 4.25 5.59 -20.93
C PRO A 10 4.34 4.71 -19.66
N THR A 11 5.51 4.68 -19.02
CA THR A 11 5.76 4.06 -17.71
C THR A 11 6.71 4.98 -16.95
N SER A 12 6.21 6.13 -16.49
CA SER A 12 7.00 7.01 -15.63
C SER A 12 7.02 6.47 -14.20
N TRP A 13 8.21 6.43 -13.60
CA TRP A 13 8.39 6.06 -12.19
C TRP A 13 9.04 7.22 -11.44
N THR A 14 8.46 7.57 -10.30
CA THR A 14 8.96 8.68 -9.46
C THR A 14 9.58 8.12 -8.19
N ALA A 15 10.86 8.43 -7.94
CA ALA A 15 11.53 7.95 -6.74
C ALA A 15 11.14 8.78 -5.51
N ILE A 16 10.71 8.15 -4.42
CA ILE A 16 10.45 8.81 -3.12
C ILE A 16 11.62 8.69 -2.13
N SER A 17 12.66 7.96 -2.53
CA SER A 17 13.89 7.74 -1.76
C SER A 17 14.90 8.87 -1.94
N ARG A 18 15.72 9.13 -0.91
CA ARG A 18 16.79 10.14 -1.01
C ARG A 18 17.99 9.60 -1.81
N PRO A 19 18.77 10.48 -2.47
CA PRO A 19 20.01 10.08 -3.11
C PRO A 19 20.96 9.39 -2.13
N GLY A 20 21.41 8.18 -2.46
CA GLY A 20 22.36 7.41 -1.65
C GLY A 20 21.72 6.44 -0.64
N GLU A 21 20.41 6.46 -0.47
CA GLU A 21 19.71 5.43 0.31
C GLU A 21 19.86 4.07 -0.37
N ARG A 22 20.12 3.04 0.45
CA ARG A 22 20.31 1.66 0.00
C ARG A 22 19.02 1.09 -0.58
N GLU A 23 17.89 1.37 0.08
CA GLU A 23 16.57 0.90 -0.32
C GLU A 23 15.91 1.96 -1.17
N ARG A 24 15.79 1.71 -2.48
CA ARG A 24 15.09 2.62 -3.38
C ARG A 24 13.66 2.19 -3.52
N THR A 25 12.75 3.14 -3.31
CA THR A 25 11.34 2.98 -3.64
C THR A 25 10.98 3.90 -4.79
N LEU A 26 10.27 3.33 -5.74
CA LEU A 26 9.69 4.03 -6.89
C LEU A 26 8.17 3.97 -6.78
N VAL A 27 7.52 5.05 -7.22
CA VAL A 27 6.07 5.15 -7.36
C VAL A 27 5.74 5.04 -8.85
N ARG A 28 4.92 4.06 -9.21
CA ARG A 28 4.38 3.90 -10.57
C ARG A 28 3.30 4.95 -10.83
N GLU A 29 2.98 5.20 -12.09
CA GLU A 29 1.99 6.21 -12.50
C GLU A 29 0.61 6.04 -11.86
N ASP A 30 0.19 4.80 -11.56
CA ASP A 30 -1.05 4.47 -10.86
C ASP A 30 -0.92 4.47 -9.32
N GLY A 31 0.21 4.91 -8.79
CA GLY A 31 0.47 4.97 -7.35
C GLY A 31 1.02 3.68 -6.76
N ALA A 32 1.29 2.62 -7.54
CA ALA A 32 1.90 1.42 -6.97
C ALA A 32 3.31 1.71 -6.43
N LEU A 33 3.64 1.21 -5.23
CA LEU A 33 4.99 1.25 -4.67
C LEU A 33 5.80 0.05 -5.15
N LEU A 34 6.98 0.32 -5.70
CA LEU A 34 7.87 -0.65 -6.33
C LEU A 34 9.19 -0.72 -5.55
N TYR A 35 9.54 -1.91 -5.07
CA TYR A 35 10.71 -2.16 -4.22
C TYR A 35 11.67 -3.17 -4.84
N GLY A 36 12.96 -3.06 -4.49
CA GLY A 36 13.96 -4.05 -4.87
C GLY A 36 14.09 -4.18 -6.39
N TYR A 37 14.29 -3.07 -7.08
CA TYR A 37 14.51 -3.06 -8.52
C TYR A 37 15.64 -4.02 -8.90
N ARG A 38 15.32 -4.98 -9.77
CA ARG A 38 16.28 -5.90 -10.38
C ARG A 38 16.26 -5.73 -11.87
N ARG A 39 17.43 -5.49 -12.44
CA ARG A 39 17.62 -5.53 -13.88
C ARG A 39 18.07 -6.92 -14.27
N GLY A 40 17.24 -7.65 -15.02
CA GLY A 40 17.59 -8.97 -15.54
C GLY A 40 18.44 -8.85 -16.80
N THR A 41 17.92 -8.15 -17.80
CA THR A 41 18.61 -7.88 -19.07
C THR A 41 18.53 -6.40 -19.42
N TRP A 42 19.00 -5.99 -20.60
CA TRP A 42 18.83 -4.61 -21.04
C TRP A 42 17.35 -4.20 -21.17
N LEU A 43 16.48 -5.16 -21.55
CA LEU A 43 15.05 -4.96 -21.80
C LEU A 43 14.13 -5.47 -20.69
N THR A 44 14.65 -6.23 -19.73
CA THR A 44 13.84 -6.82 -18.67
C THR A 44 14.26 -6.31 -17.30
N TYR A 45 13.26 -5.87 -16.55
CA TYR A 45 13.38 -5.47 -15.17
C TYR A 45 12.24 -6.08 -14.38
N SER A 46 12.45 -6.23 -13.08
CA SER A 46 11.45 -6.72 -12.13
C SER A 46 11.64 -6.01 -10.80
N PHE A 47 10.64 -6.14 -9.95
CA PHE A 47 10.66 -5.65 -8.57
C PHE A 47 10.45 -6.84 -7.65
N ASP A 48 11.14 -6.83 -6.50
CA ASP A 48 11.02 -7.89 -5.51
C ASP A 48 9.66 -7.83 -4.82
N ARG A 49 9.20 -6.61 -4.51
CA ARG A 49 7.90 -6.35 -3.92
C ARG A 49 7.18 -5.24 -4.68
N VAL A 50 5.88 -5.42 -4.89
CA VAL A 50 4.97 -4.42 -5.45
C VAL A 50 3.77 -4.30 -4.51
N VAL A 51 3.43 -3.07 -4.14
CA VAL A 51 2.22 -2.77 -3.36
C VAL A 51 1.32 -1.87 -4.19
N GLU A 52 0.14 -2.35 -4.53
CA GLU A 52 -0.83 -1.66 -5.37
C GLU A 52 -2.02 -1.22 -4.54
N PHE A 53 -2.65 -0.11 -4.94
CA PHE A 53 -3.76 0.52 -4.24
C PHE A 53 -4.92 0.74 -5.21
N ALA A 54 -6.14 0.53 -4.74
CA ALA A 54 -7.34 0.77 -5.51
C ALA A 54 -8.52 1.09 -4.59
N LEU A 55 -9.62 1.56 -5.17
CA LEU A 55 -10.91 1.60 -4.48
C LEU A 55 -11.52 0.18 -4.46
N ALA A 56 -11.87 -0.32 -3.28
CA ALA A 56 -12.43 -1.66 -3.12
C ALA A 56 -13.77 -1.81 -3.86
N GLY A 57 -13.92 -2.91 -4.59
CA GLY A 57 -15.14 -3.19 -5.37
C GLY A 57 -15.31 -2.32 -6.62
N ALA A 58 -14.38 -1.40 -6.90
CA ALA A 58 -14.39 -0.62 -8.11
C ALA A 58 -13.71 -1.38 -9.27
N GLY A 59 -14.09 -1.02 -10.50
CA GLY A 59 -13.40 -1.47 -11.71
C GLY A 59 -12.04 -0.79 -11.88
N ARG A 60 -11.58 -0.65 -13.12
CA ARG A 60 -10.40 0.17 -13.41
C ARG A 60 -10.73 1.66 -13.27
N PRO A 61 -9.77 2.49 -12.83
CA PRO A 61 -9.97 3.93 -12.86
C PRO A 61 -10.16 4.41 -14.32
N GLU A 62 -11.00 5.42 -14.49
CA GLU A 62 -11.25 6.09 -15.78
C GLU A 62 -10.13 7.07 -16.13
N ALA A 63 -9.49 7.65 -15.11
CA ALA A 63 -8.36 8.53 -15.26
C ALA A 63 -7.36 8.37 -14.11
N VAL A 64 -6.09 8.60 -14.43
CA VAL A 64 -4.97 8.60 -13.49
C VAL A 64 -4.19 9.88 -13.68
N GLU A 65 -3.92 10.60 -12.60
CA GLU A 65 -3.13 11.82 -12.58
C GLU A 65 -2.05 11.71 -11.52
N GLN A 66 -0.81 12.06 -11.85
CA GLN A 66 0.30 12.04 -10.89
C GLN A 66 1.10 13.34 -10.96
N ARG A 67 1.29 13.95 -9.78
CA ARG A 67 2.10 15.15 -9.57
C ARG A 67 3.14 14.93 -8.48
N THR A 68 4.22 15.70 -8.53
CA THR A 68 5.26 15.73 -7.49
C THR A 68 5.28 17.13 -6.90
N GLU A 69 5.14 17.25 -5.57
CA GLU A 69 4.97 18.56 -4.92
C GLU A 69 6.28 19.35 -4.84
N ASP A 70 7.41 18.68 -4.63
CA ASP A 70 8.73 19.31 -4.52
C ASP A 70 9.83 18.40 -5.10
N ALA A 71 10.81 18.99 -5.78
CA ALA A 71 12.01 18.28 -6.23
C ALA A 71 12.99 18.00 -5.07
N ARG A 72 12.87 18.71 -3.95
CA ARG A 72 13.72 18.58 -2.75
C ARG A 72 13.18 17.59 -1.72
N GLY A 73 11.86 17.42 -1.67
CA GLY A 73 11.16 16.41 -0.89
C GLY A 73 10.29 15.59 -1.83
N ALA A 74 10.64 14.32 -2.04
CA ALA A 74 9.94 13.48 -2.99
C ALA A 74 8.58 13.02 -2.42
N ILE A 75 7.62 13.94 -2.46
CA ILE A 75 6.21 13.73 -2.18
C ILE A 75 5.51 13.56 -3.53
N VAL A 76 4.92 12.39 -3.74
CA VAL A 76 4.20 12.04 -4.95
C VAL A 76 2.72 11.93 -4.62
N VAL A 77 1.89 12.68 -5.34
CA VAL A 77 0.44 12.60 -5.22
C VAL A 77 -0.11 11.94 -6.48
N THR A 78 -0.83 10.84 -6.32
CA THR A 78 -1.52 10.14 -7.40
C THR A 78 -3.02 10.16 -7.16
N THR A 79 -3.79 10.60 -8.14
CA THR A 79 -5.25 10.66 -8.10
C THR A 79 -5.82 9.67 -9.10
N LEU A 80 -6.62 8.72 -8.60
CA LEU A 80 -7.33 7.70 -9.37
C LEU A 80 -8.82 8.06 -9.39
N ARG A 81 -9.36 8.32 -10.58
CA ARG A 81 -10.78 8.70 -10.74
C ARG A 81 -11.61 7.50 -11.16
N TYR A 82 -12.71 7.28 -10.45
CA TYR A 82 -13.72 6.26 -10.73
C TYR A 82 -15.07 6.96 -11.02
N PRO A 83 -16.06 6.25 -11.59
CA PRO A 83 -17.34 6.87 -11.95
C PRO A 83 -18.03 7.64 -10.81
N TYR A 84 -17.88 7.17 -9.57
CA TYR A 84 -18.60 7.68 -8.39
C TYR A 84 -17.70 8.07 -7.22
N ALA A 85 -16.38 8.05 -7.40
CA ALA A 85 -15.43 8.37 -6.34
C ALA A 85 -14.06 8.73 -6.90
N GLU A 86 -13.29 9.45 -6.10
CA GLU A 86 -11.88 9.74 -6.36
C GLU A 86 -11.04 9.17 -5.22
N LEU A 87 -9.97 8.44 -5.56
CA LEU A 87 -8.96 7.98 -4.62
C LEU A 87 -7.68 8.78 -4.83
N GLU A 88 -7.33 9.63 -3.87
CA GLU A 88 -6.05 10.33 -3.82
C GLU A 88 -5.06 9.58 -2.92
N LEU A 89 -3.83 9.45 -3.39
CA LEU A 89 -2.73 8.77 -2.72
C LEU A 89 -1.53 9.73 -2.62
N THR A 90 -1.20 10.15 -1.41
CA THR A 90 -0.02 10.97 -1.12
C THR A 90 1.08 10.11 -0.53
N MET A 91 2.20 10.02 -1.22
CA MET A 91 3.29 9.07 -0.95
C MET A 91 4.59 9.79 -0.70
N PHE A 92 5.27 9.44 0.38
CA PHE A 92 6.57 10.00 0.73
C PHE A 92 7.34 9.06 1.65
N ARG A 93 8.66 9.25 1.70
CA ARG A 93 9.50 8.57 2.67
C ARG A 93 9.56 9.35 3.97
N HIS A 94 9.38 8.65 5.08
CA HIS A 94 9.59 9.20 6.41
C HIS A 94 10.35 8.22 7.30
N ALA A 95 11.51 8.67 7.82
CA ALA A 95 12.44 7.83 8.57
C ALA A 95 12.79 6.52 7.82
N ARG A 96 12.37 5.36 8.35
CA ARG A 96 12.65 4.03 7.79
C ARG A 96 11.39 3.36 7.21
N SER A 97 10.42 4.17 6.82
CA SER A 97 9.17 3.72 6.24
C SER A 97 8.82 4.55 5.01
N ASP A 98 8.17 3.90 4.06
CA ASP A 98 7.37 4.61 3.07
C ASP A 98 5.95 4.79 3.61
N VAL A 99 5.42 5.98 3.46
CA VAL A 99 4.10 6.38 3.97
C VAL A 99 3.18 6.63 2.79
N VAL A 100 1.95 6.13 2.90
CA VAL A 100 0.86 6.39 1.96
C VAL A 100 -0.33 6.93 2.74
N CYS A 101 -0.61 8.21 2.56
CA CYS A 101 -1.87 8.78 2.98
C CYS A 101 -2.86 8.64 1.85
N TRP A 102 -4.06 8.18 2.17
CA TRP A 102 -5.10 7.93 1.18
C TRP A 102 -6.37 8.66 1.57
N ARG A 103 -7.08 9.15 0.56
CA ARG A 103 -8.34 9.86 0.69
C ARG A 103 -9.29 9.39 -0.41
N ILE A 104 -10.47 8.94 -0.01
CA ILE A 104 -11.59 8.59 -0.89
C ILE A 104 -12.63 9.70 -0.76
N THR A 105 -12.89 10.40 -1.86
CA THR A 105 -13.96 11.40 -1.96
C THR A 105 -15.12 10.82 -2.74
N ILE A 106 -16.31 10.81 -2.15
CA ILE A 106 -17.51 10.25 -2.79
C ILE A 106 -18.16 11.29 -3.70
N GLY A 107 -18.42 10.90 -4.94
CA GLY A 107 -19.11 11.71 -5.94
C GLY A 107 -20.61 11.86 -5.65
N ALA A 108 -21.38 12.28 -6.66
CA ALA A 108 -22.82 12.51 -6.53
C ALA A 108 -23.63 11.20 -6.58
N VAL A 109 -23.48 10.35 -5.55
CA VAL A 109 -24.26 9.12 -5.35
C VAL A 109 -24.82 9.08 -3.92
N ASP A 110 -25.98 8.42 -3.76
CA ASP A 110 -26.67 8.37 -2.46
C ASP A 110 -25.83 7.69 -1.39
N GLU A 111 -25.22 6.55 -1.74
CA GLU A 111 -24.41 5.76 -0.83
C GLU A 111 -23.42 4.90 -1.62
N LEU A 112 -22.15 4.90 -1.21
CA LEU A 112 -21.11 4.05 -1.76
C LEU A 112 -20.33 3.38 -0.62
N PRO A 113 -20.07 2.06 -0.69
CA PRO A 113 -19.15 1.43 0.25
C PRO A 113 -17.72 1.87 -0.07
N ALA A 114 -17.17 2.74 0.76
CA ALA A 114 -15.82 3.27 0.63
C ALA A 114 -14.83 2.40 1.42
N ALA A 115 -13.87 1.81 0.71
CA ALA A 115 -12.73 1.14 1.33
C ALA A 115 -11.51 1.19 0.42
N LEU A 116 -10.34 1.35 1.01
CA LEU A 116 -9.07 1.19 0.30
C LEU A 116 -8.79 -0.31 0.14
N HIS A 117 -8.52 -0.73 -1.09
CA HIS A 117 -8.00 -2.04 -1.43
C HIS A 117 -6.49 -1.97 -1.63
N VAL A 118 -5.78 -2.94 -1.08
CA VAL A 118 -4.32 -3.02 -1.08
C VAL A 118 -3.92 -4.42 -1.53
N GLU A 119 -3.13 -4.51 -2.60
CA GLU A 119 -2.56 -5.77 -3.06
C GLU A 119 -1.05 -5.78 -2.83
N VAL A 120 -0.56 -6.85 -2.20
CA VAL A 120 0.86 -7.03 -1.91
C VAL A 120 1.34 -8.24 -2.68
N PHE A 121 2.29 -8.00 -3.59
CA PHE A 121 3.00 -9.03 -4.32
C PHE A 121 4.47 -9.04 -3.91
N GLU A 122 4.97 -10.21 -3.53
CA GLU A 122 6.39 -10.48 -3.37
C GLU A 122 6.67 -11.94 -3.71
N ARG A 123 7.78 -12.18 -4.42
CA ARG A 123 8.10 -13.53 -4.89
C ARG A 123 8.32 -14.49 -3.72
N ALA A 124 7.65 -15.66 -3.78
CA ALA A 124 7.77 -16.74 -2.80
C ALA A 124 7.46 -16.33 -1.35
N ARG A 125 6.63 -15.31 -1.18
CA ARG A 125 6.14 -14.84 0.12
C ARG A 125 4.63 -14.82 0.09
N SER A 126 4.05 -15.00 1.25
CA SER A 126 2.62 -14.83 1.46
C SER A 126 2.39 -13.85 2.60
N PHE A 127 1.18 -13.29 2.68
CA PHE A 127 0.89 -12.23 3.62
C PHE A 127 -0.40 -12.52 4.36
N THR A 128 -0.45 -12.06 5.61
CA THR A 128 -1.64 -12.21 6.46
C THR A 128 -1.83 -10.99 7.35
N SER A 129 -3.08 -10.66 7.63
CA SER A 129 -3.46 -9.73 8.70
C SER A 129 -3.52 -10.42 10.07
N GLY A 130 -3.22 -11.72 10.14
CA GLY A 130 -3.41 -12.60 11.28
C GLY A 130 -4.52 -13.63 11.00
N PRO A 131 -4.64 -14.68 11.83
CA PRO A 131 -5.54 -15.81 11.59
C PRO A 131 -7.03 -15.45 11.66
N HIS A 132 -7.42 -14.36 12.33
CA HIS A 132 -8.82 -14.03 12.56
C HIS A 132 -9.12 -12.53 12.41
N GLY A 133 -9.70 -12.19 11.26
CA GLY A 133 -10.33 -10.89 11.03
C GLY A 133 -9.39 -9.74 10.71
N ALA A 134 -9.97 -8.54 10.66
CA ALA A 134 -9.27 -7.36 10.22
C ALA A 134 -8.17 -6.92 11.21
N SER A 135 -7.00 -6.52 10.75
CA SER A 135 -5.91 -6.06 11.62
C SER A 135 -5.28 -4.79 11.08
N ALA A 136 -4.77 -3.95 11.97
CA ALA A 136 -3.97 -2.79 11.61
C ALA A 136 -2.57 -3.17 11.08
N ARG A 137 -2.22 -4.46 11.03
CA ARG A 137 -0.89 -4.95 10.67
C ARG A 137 -1.00 -6.10 9.68
N VAL A 138 -0.13 -6.08 8.68
CA VAL A 138 0.06 -7.16 7.73
C VAL A 138 1.49 -7.67 7.84
N TYR A 139 1.62 -8.99 7.95
CA TYR A 139 2.90 -9.67 8.12
C TYR A 139 3.20 -10.55 6.91
N ALA A 140 4.48 -10.62 6.53
CA ALA A 140 4.95 -11.64 5.60
C ALA A 140 5.19 -12.94 6.36
N VAL A 141 4.71 -14.03 5.77
CA VAL A 141 4.80 -15.38 6.30
C VAL A 141 5.21 -16.34 5.19
N ASP A 142 5.72 -17.50 5.59
CA ASP A 142 5.98 -18.60 4.68
C ASP A 142 4.63 -19.15 4.16
N ALA A 143 4.52 -19.36 2.85
CA ALA A 143 3.32 -19.90 2.23
C ALA A 143 2.93 -21.28 2.80
N ALA A 144 3.91 -22.11 3.17
CA ALA A 144 3.66 -23.39 3.82
C ALA A 144 3.01 -23.24 5.21
N LYS A 145 3.10 -22.05 5.83
CA LYS A 145 2.46 -21.73 7.10
C LYS A 145 1.04 -21.17 6.95
N LEU A 146 0.51 -21.05 5.73
CA LEU A 146 -0.82 -20.51 5.45
C LEU A 146 -1.86 -21.57 5.08
N GLU A 147 -1.44 -22.80 4.79
CA GLU A 147 -2.29 -23.91 4.34
C GLU A 147 -3.41 -24.29 5.32
N TRP A 148 -3.39 -23.78 6.55
CA TRP A 148 -4.23 -24.21 7.67
C TRP A 148 -5.09 -23.10 8.33
N TRP A 149 -5.09 -21.86 7.82
CA TRP A 149 -5.75 -20.73 8.54
C TRP A 149 -7.23 -20.50 8.30
N TYR A 150 -7.88 -21.21 7.38
CA TYR A 150 -9.29 -20.96 7.05
C TYR A 150 -10.29 -21.93 7.67
N ASP A 151 -9.84 -22.85 8.54
CA ASP A 151 -10.76 -23.63 9.37
C ASP A 151 -10.90 -22.95 10.74
N ALA A 152 -12.03 -22.29 10.98
CA ALA A 152 -12.29 -21.48 12.17
C ALA A 152 -12.25 -22.26 13.50
N GLN A 153 -12.07 -23.58 13.45
CA GLN A 153 -11.98 -24.48 14.58
C GLN A 153 -10.55 -24.95 14.88
N ASP A 154 -9.54 -24.54 14.12
CA ASP A 154 -8.17 -25.01 14.31
C ASP A 154 -7.47 -24.32 15.48
N GLN A 155 -7.04 -25.11 16.46
CA GLN A 155 -6.26 -24.69 17.63
C GLN A 155 -4.95 -23.99 17.23
N ALA A 156 -4.38 -24.32 16.07
CA ALA A 156 -3.16 -23.70 15.56
C ALA A 156 -3.34 -22.18 15.33
N ALA A 157 -4.55 -21.74 14.98
CA ALA A 157 -4.86 -20.33 14.78
C ALA A 157 -4.86 -19.53 16.11
N ALA A 158 -5.22 -20.17 17.23
CA ALA A 158 -5.16 -19.58 18.57
C ALA A 158 -3.73 -19.43 19.10
N GLU A 159 -2.84 -20.34 18.68
CA GLU A 159 -1.43 -20.37 19.06
C GLU A 159 -0.54 -19.48 18.18
N TRP A 160 -1.06 -18.96 17.05
CA TRP A 160 -0.29 -18.08 16.19
C TRP A 160 0.19 -16.82 16.93
N ARG A 161 1.46 -16.50 16.72
CA ARG A 161 2.10 -15.28 17.19
C ARG A 161 2.84 -14.62 16.05
N ALA A 162 2.79 -13.30 16.01
CA ALA A 162 3.50 -12.49 15.03
C ALA A 162 5.01 -12.40 15.29
N ASP A 163 5.50 -13.02 16.38
CA ASP A 163 6.79 -12.71 16.99
C ASP A 163 8.00 -12.97 16.06
N ASP A 164 7.85 -13.88 15.09
CA ASP A 164 8.88 -14.18 14.07
C ASP A 164 8.52 -13.69 12.65
N ALA A 165 7.34 -13.09 12.47
CA ALA A 165 6.86 -12.66 11.16
C ALA A 165 7.32 -11.23 10.84
N GLU A 166 7.81 -11.02 9.62
CA GLU A 166 8.23 -9.70 9.16
C GLU A 166 7.01 -8.79 9.02
N LEU A 167 7.05 -7.61 9.65
CA LEU A 167 5.99 -6.62 9.53
C LEU A 167 6.15 -5.84 8.21
N VAL A 168 5.18 -5.98 7.32
CA VAL A 168 5.24 -5.47 5.94
C VAL A 168 4.49 -4.16 5.80
N LEU A 169 3.35 -4.06 6.50
CA LEU A 169 2.47 -2.91 6.41
C LEU A 169 1.77 -2.68 7.74
N ILE A 170 1.63 -1.41 8.10
CA ILE A 170 0.86 -0.92 9.23
C ILE A 170 -0.17 0.04 8.68
N SER A 171 -1.40 -0.06 9.17
CA SER A 171 -2.53 0.78 8.78
C SER A 171 -3.16 1.41 10.01
N ASP A 172 -3.72 2.59 9.85
CA ASP A 172 -4.56 3.23 10.86
C ASP A 172 -5.96 2.63 10.93
N ARG A 173 -6.49 2.21 9.78
CA ARG A 173 -7.70 1.42 9.67
C ARG A 173 -7.37 -0.07 9.74
N ARG A 174 -8.30 -0.87 10.25
CA ARG A 174 -8.14 -2.34 10.21
C ARG A 174 -8.28 -2.83 8.77
N LEU A 175 -7.38 -3.70 8.34
CA LEU A 175 -7.34 -4.35 7.04
C LEU A 175 -7.82 -5.80 7.18
N ALA A 176 -8.90 -6.15 6.49
CA ALA A 176 -9.38 -7.52 6.34
C ALA A 176 -8.77 -8.16 5.09
N ALA A 177 -8.61 -9.48 5.09
CA ALA A 177 -8.31 -10.21 3.85
C ALA A 177 -9.40 -9.93 2.81
N ALA A 178 -8.99 -9.70 1.57
CA ALA A 178 -9.86 -9.39 0.45
C ALA A 178 -9.50 -10.27 -0.75
N GLN A 179 -10.38 -10.26 -1.76
CA GLN A 179 -10.10 -10.90 -3.02
C GLN A 179 -9.18 -10.02 -3.87
N PRO A 180 -8.10 -10.57 -4.47
CA PRO A 180 -7.27 -9.84 -5.42
C PRO A 180 -8.01 -9.51 -6.72
N SER A 181 -7.71 -8.34 -7.29
CA SER A 181 -8.27 -7.91 -8.56
C SER A 181 -7.87 -8.88 -9.67
N GLY A 182 -8.85 -9.30 -10.46
CA GLY A 182 -8.63 -10.21 -11.58
C GLY A 182 -8.10 -11.59 -11.17
N PHE A 183 -8.31 -12.02 -9.92
CA PHE A 183 -7.88 -13.34 -9.41
C PHE A 183 -6.37 -13.58 -9.50
N ARG A 184 -5.57 -12.51 -9.39
CA ARG A 184 -4.12 -12.61 -9.40
C ARG A 184 -3.59 -13.40 -8.20
N PRO A 185 -2.46 -14.13 -8.34
CA PRO A 185 -1.86 -14.90 -7.25
C PRO A 185 -1.06 -13.98 -6.30
N VAL A 186 -1.76 -13.04 -5.66
CA VAL A 186 -1.20 -12.04 -4.74
C VAL A 186 -2.04 -11.99 -3.47
N ALA A 187 -1.49 -11.46 -2.37
CA ALA A 187 -2.30 -11.21 -1.19
C ALA A 187 -3.04 -9.89 -1.35
N ALA A 188 -4.33 -9.87 -0.99
CA ALA A 188 -5.12 -8.65 -1.04
C ALA A 188 -5.78 -8.39 0.30
N PHE A 189 -5.90 -7.11 0.63
CA PHE A 189 -6.50 -6.61 1.84
C PHE A 189 -7.40 -5.43 1.52
N ALA A 190 -8.43 -5.20 2.33
CA ALA A 190 -9.25 -4.00 2.26
C ALA A 190 -9.44 -3.40 3.64
N THR A 191 -9.50 -2.07 3.72
CA THR A 191 -10.01 -1.43 4.94
C THR A 191 -11.45 -1.85 5.16
N LEU A 192 -11.91 -1.81 6.41
CA LEU A 192 -13.34 -2.00 6.69
C LEU A 192 -14.16 -0.98 5.89
N GLN A 193 -15.27 -1.44 5.30
CA GLN A 193 -16.13 -0.60 4.48
C GLN A 193 -16.85 0.44 5.32
N GLU A 194 -16.77 1.68 4.88
CA GLU A 194 -17.52 2.81 5.43
C GLU A 194 -18.57 3.21 4.40
N HIS A 195 -19.84 3.11 4.79
CA HIS A 195 -20.95 3.54 3.96
C HIS A 195 -21.01 5.07 4.00
N ALA A 196 -20.77 5.68 2.85
CA ALA A 196 -20.54 7.12 2.73
C ALA A 196 -21.41 7.70 1.61
N GLY A 197 -22.11 8.80 1.90
CA GLY A 197 -22.97 9.50 0.93
C GLY A 197 -22.21 10.57 0.13
N ALA A 198 -22.93 11.25 -0.76
CA ALA A 198 -22.33 12.26 -1.63
C ALA A 198 -21.52 13.33 -0.89
N GLY A 199 -20.31 13.60 -1.39
CA GLY A 199 -19.38 14.58 -0.81
C GLY A 199 -18.69 14.13 0.48
N ALA A 200 -19.01 12.94 1.00
CA ALA A 200 -18.30 12.38 2.13
C ALA A 200 -16.85 12.06 1.77
N VAL A 201 -16.00 12.11 2.79
CA VAL A 201 -14.57 11.85 2.69
C VAL A 201 -14.21 10.76 3.68
N VAL A 202 -13.57 9.69 3.19
CA VAL A 202 -13.01 8.62 4.02
C VAL A 202 -11.51 8.59 3.78
N GLU A 203 -10.73 8.62 4.85
CA GLU A 203 -9.26 8.77 4.75
C GLU A 203 -8.53 7.93 5.79
N GLY A 204 -7.25 7.70 5.51
CA GLY A 204 -6.36 7.01 6.43
C GLY A 204 -4.90 7.03 5.98
N VAL A 205 -4.09 6.24 6.65
CA VAL A 205 -2.63 6.22 6.51
C VAL A 205 -2.10 4.80 6.58
N LEU A 206 -1.22 4.46 5.65
CA LEU A 206 -0.42 3.26 5.63
C LEU A 206 1.06 3.61 5.83
N ALA A 207 1.77 2.77 6.56
CA ALA A 207 3.23 2.81 6.67
C ALA A 207 3.81 1.44 6.32
N LEU A 208 4.81 1.44 5.44
CA LEU A 208 5.51 0.26 4.93
C LEU A 208 6.95 0.30 5.43
N PRO A 209 7.29 -0.45 6.50
CA PRO A 209 8.64 -0.49 7.04
C PRO A 209 9.62 -1.08 6.02
N LEU A 210 10.78 -0.45 5.85
CA LEU A 210 11.77 -0.88 4.85
C LEU A 210 12.74 -1.95 5.37
N ASP A 211 13.06 -1.92 6.66
CA ASP A 211 13.96 -2.89 7.32
C ASP A 211 13.27 -4.19 7.79
N GLY A 212 12.14 -4.57 7.21
CA GLY A 212 11.38 -5.76 7.64
C GLY A 212 10.84 -5.68 9.08
N GLY A 213 10.77 -4.47 9.65
CA GLY A 213 10.00 -4.20 10.85
C GLY A 213 10.45 -4.90 12.14
N ARG A 214 11.73 -5.31 12.28
CA ARG A 214 12.29 -5.70 13.61
C ARG A 214 12.27 -4.55 14.63
N THR A 215 11.90 -3.35 14.21
CA THR A 215 11.72 -2.18 15.05
C THR A 215 10.49 -2.31 15.94
N GLY A 216 10.71 -2.34 17.26
CA GLY A 216 9.65 -2.37 18.26
C GLY A 216 8.62 -1.25 18.06
N THR A 217 7.39 -1.52 18.51
CA THR A 217 6.14 -0.75 18.32
C THR A 217 6.18 0.77 18.62
N ARG A 218 7.25 1.30 19.22
CA ARG A 218 7.38 2.72 19.59
C ARG A 218 7.76 3.65 18.42
N THR A 219 8.57 3.20 17.45
CA THR A 219 8.97 4.04 16.30
C THR A 219 7.83 4.32 15.33
N CYS A 220 6.88 3.38 15.20
CA CYS A 220 5.75 3.52 14.30
C CYS A 220 4.70 4.54 14.77
N ARG A 221 4.54 4.76 16.09
CA ARG A 221 3.61 5.79 16.63
C ARG A 221 4.12 7.22 16.43
N TRP A 222 5.44 7.42 16.44
CA TRP A 222 6.06 8.74 16.25
C TRP A 222 6.04 9.18 14.79
N CYS A 223 6.40 8.28 13.87
CA CYS A 223 6.26 8.53 12.42
C CYS A 223 4.81 8.89 12.04
N TRP A 224 3.86 8.33 12.79
CA TRP A 224 2.42 8.48 12.59
C TRP A 224 1.89 9.89 12.88
N ALA A 225 2.37 10.54 13.95
CA ALA A 225 1.88 11.86 14.36
C ALA A 225 2.38 12.98 13.43
N GLU A 226 3.59 12.86 12.91
CA GLU A 226 4.12 13.81 11.92
C GLU A 226 3.51 13.57 10.53
N ALA A 227 3.38 12.31 10.11
CA ALA A 227 2.75 11.96 8.84
C ALA A 227 1.29 12.43 8.75
N SER A 228 0.49 12.26 9.82
CA SER A 228 -0.88 12.75 9.84
C SER A 228 -0.98 14.28 9.74
N THR A 229 0.03 15.01 10.23
CA THR A 229 0.11 16.47 10.09
C THR A 229 0.47 16.90 8.67
N THR A 230 1.29 16.11 7.96
CA THR A 230 1.58 16.33 6.53
C THR A 230 0.38 16.00 5.66
N CYS A 231 -0.44 15.02 6.05
CA CYS A 231 -1.59 14.55 5.26
C CYS A 231 -2.89 15.33 5.50
N THR A 232 -2.90 16.28 6.43
CA THR A 232 -4.03 17.18 6.72
C THR A 232 -3.84 18.61 6.21
N ARG A 233 -2.74 18.89 5.48
CA ARG A 233 -2.52 20.17 4.78
C ARG A 233 -2.93 20.07 3.33
#